data_AF-A0A3S0N4Y6-F1
#
_entry.id   AF-A0A3S0N4Y6-F1
#
_cell.length_a   1.000
_cell.length_b   1.000
_cell.length_c   1.000
_cell.angle_alpha   90.00
_cell.angle_beta   90.00
_cell.angle_gamma   90.00
#
_symmetry.space_group_name_H-M   'P 1'
#
loop_
_entity.id
_entity.type
_entity.pdbx_description
1 polymer ?
#
loop_
_entity_poly.entity_id
_entity_poly.type
_entity_poly.pdbx_seq_one_letter_code
_entity_poly.pdbx_strand_id
1 'polypeptide(L)'
;MSENKHISISKNIETGDQTDFHFLRRTGIEYIEKLGGKLWTDYNSHDPGITTLEVLSYAITDLGMRMNLNMEDILASEDSENDIHTQFLKAAEILPSRPLNELDYRKLFIDISMPGNHSRPIRNCWLVPKTEKLYVDCKTGKLDFKPVGDKTESFNVKGLYDLYVDYAEDIDAEGSGCEKSNVNIQILDRYHANRSLCEDLAEIRQVETQKVAVCARIGLVNKADEELVHAKVLKTVNNYLSPEVHFIR
;
A
#
# COMPACT_ATOMS: atom_id res chain seq x y z
N MET A 1 30.25 38.64 3.02
CA MET A 1 29.18 37.64 3.21
C MET A 1 28.15 37.89 2.13
N SER A 2 28.07 37.02 1.12
CA SER A 2 27.10 37.15 0.04
C SER A 2 25.78 36.59 0.54
N GLU A 3 24.74 37.41 0.60
CA GLU A 3 23.39 36.98 0.96
C GLU A 3 22.90 35.93 -0.04
N ASN A 4 22.61 34.73 0.46
CA ASN A 4 21.92 33.69 -0.31
C ASN A 4 20.46 34.13 -0.50
N LYS A 5 20.17 34.85 -1.58
CA LYS A 5 18.79 35.09 -2.01
C LYS A 5 18.17 33.76 -2.44
N HIS A 6 17.32 33.20 -1.59
CA HIS A 6 16.52 32.04 -1.93
C HIS A 6 15.61 32.39 -3.13
N ILE A 7 15.76 31.68 -4.23
CA ILE A 7 14.90 31.81 -5.40
C ILE A 7 13.59 31.09 -5.06
N SER A 8 12.57 31.83 -4.61
CA SER A 8 11.23 31.29 -4.44
C SER A 8 10.46 31.45 -5.75
N ILE A 9 9.96 30.36 -6.29
CA ILE A 9 9.00 30.39 -7.40
C ILE A 9 7.63 30.75 -6.79
N SER A 10 6.94 31.74 -7.38
CA SER A 10 5.58 32.11 -6.95
C SER A 10 4.64 30.91 -7.10
N LYS A 11 3.75 30.69 -6.14
CA LYS A 11 2.72 29.64 -6.25
C LYS A 11 1.68 29.95 -7.33
N ASN A 12 1.50 31.22 -7.67
CA ASN A 12 0.64 31.65 -8.76
C ASN A 12 1.50 32.36 -9.81
N ILE A 13 1.65 31.70 -10.95
CA ILE A 13 2.42 32.15 -12.11
C ILE A 13 1.47 32.50 -13.26
N GLU A 14 0.17 32.26 -13.10
CA GLU A 14 -0.81 32.50 -14.15
C GLU A 14 -1.05 34.00 -14.29
N THR A 15 -0.50 34.57 -15.36
CA THR A 15 -0.73 35.99 -15.70
C THR A 15 -2.06 36.18 -16.44
N GLY A 16 -2.58 35.13 -17.08
CA GLY A 16 -3.78 35.18 -17.92
C GLY A 16 -3.56 35.83 -19.28
N ASP A 17 -2.32 36.23 -19.57
CA ASP A 17 -1.95 36.92 -20.81
C ASP A 17 -2.25 36.07 -22.06
N GLN A 18 -2.11 34.75 -21.94
CA GLN A 18 -2.34 33.81 -23.03
C GLN A 18 -3.82 33.68 -23.43
N THR A 19 -4.75 34.16 -22.61
CA THR A 19 -6.19 34.19 -22.94
C THR A 19 -6.69 35.60 -23.26
N ASP A 20 -5.82 36.61 -23.21
CA ASP A 20 -6.12 37.99 -23.60
C ASP A 20 -5.61 38.28 -25.02
N PHE A 21 -6.54 38.24 -25.97
CA PHE A 21 -6.29 38.59 -27.36
C PHE A 21 -5.64 39.97 -27.54
N HIS A 22 -6.09 40.98 -26.79
CA HIS A 22 -5.58 42.35 -26.94
C HIS A 22 -4.16 42.47 -26.40
N PHE A 23 -3.86 41.76 -25.31
CA PHE A 23 -2.50 41.66 -24.80
C PHE A 23 -1.56 41.02 -25.83
N LEU A 24 -1.96 39.88 -26.41
CA LEU A 24 -1.16 39.17 -27.41
C LEU A 24 -0.94 40.02 -28.67
N ARG A 25 -1.97 40.69 -29.16
CA ARG A 25 -1.88 41.60 -30.31
C ARG A 25 -0.93 42.75 -30.04
N ARG A 26 -1.05 43.42 -28.89
CA ARG A 26 -0.18 44.54 -28.51
C ARG A 26 1.27 44.07 -28.40
N THR A 27 1.51 42.95 -27.72
CA THR A 27 2.84 42.35 -27.57
C THR A 27 3.44 41.98 -28.93
N GLY A 28 2.63 41.43 -29.83
CA GLY A 28 3.07 41.11 -31.20
C GLY A 28 3.50 42.35 -31.99
N ILE A 29 2.75 43.46 -31.90
CA ILE A 29 3.14 44.73 -32.53
C ILE A 29 4.45 45.24 -31.94
N GLU A 30 4.61 45.19 -30.61
CA GLU A 30 5.88 45.59 -29.97
C GLU A 30 7.07 44.78 -30.46
N TYR A 31 6.89 43.48 -30.74
CA TYR A 31 7.93 42.64 -31.34
C TYR A 31 8.24 43.06 -32.78
N ILE A 32 7.22 43.33 -33.60
CA ILE A 32 7.39 43.79 -34.99
C ILE A 32 8.14 45.14 -35.02
N GLU A 33 7.77 46.09 -34.15
CA GLU A 33 8.44 47.38 -34.04
C GLU A 33 9.92 47.22 -33.69
N LYS A 34 10.24 46.39 -32.68
CA LYS A 34 11.62 46.16 -32.23
C LYS A 34 12.48 45.48 -33.29
N LEU A 35 11.92 44.53 -34.05
CA LEU A 35 12.68 43.72 -35.00
C LEU A 35 12.73 44.33 -36.41
N GLY A 36 11.65 44.98 -36.85
CA GLY A 36 11.41 45.36 -38.24
C GLY A 36 10.98 46.80 -38.47
N GLY A 37 10.90 47.65 -37.43
CA GLY A 37 10.35 49.00 -37.51
C GLY A 37 11.06 49.98 -38.46
N LYS A 38 12.27 49.63 -38.95
CA LYS A 38 12.96 50.41 -39.98
C LYS A 38 12.43 50.15 -41.40
N LEU A 39 11.80 48.99 -41.63
CA LEU A 39 11.33 48.55 -42.95
C LEU A 39 9.80 48.57 -43.04
N TRP A 40 9.11 48.25 -41.94
CA TRP A 40 7.65 48.18 -41.88
C TRP A 40 7.16 49.11 -40.78
N THR A 41 6.41 50.15 -41.16
CA THR A 41 6.00 51.27 -40.28
C THR A 41 4.49 51.45 -40.18
N ASP A 42 3.71 50.73 -40.98
CA ASP A 42 2.25 50.76 -40.93
C ASP A 42 1.72 49.60 -40.08
N TYR A 43 1.14 49.92 -38.92
CA TYR A 43 0.60 48.93 -37.97
C TYR A 43 -0.93 49.01 -37.87
N ASN A 44 -1.60 49.57 -38.88
CA ASN A 44 -3.05 49.71 -38.90
C ASN A 44 -3.74 48.40 -39.33
N SER A 45 -5.04 48.30 -39.02
CA SER A 45 -5.86 47.11 -39.26
C SER A 45 -6.07 46.75 -40.75
N HIS A 46 -5.72 47.64 -41.67
CA HIS A 46 -5.83 47.41 -43.11
C HIS A 46 -4.57 46.76 -43.69
N ASP A 47 -3.46 46.75 -42.94
CA ASP A 47 -2.24 46.09 -43.34
C ASP A 47 -2.41 44.55 -43.21
N PRO A 48 -2.17 43.78 -44.28
CA PRO A 48 -2.39 42.33 -44.29
C PRO A 48 -1.48 41.57 -43.32
N GLY A 49 -0.28 42.10 -43.01
CA GLY A 49 0.62 41.54 -42.02
C GLY A 49 0.10 41.72 -40.60
N ILE A 50 -0.56 42.85 -40.31
CA ILE A 50 -1.27 43.06 -39.03
C ILE A 50 -2.48 42.16 -38.92
N THR A 51 -3.26 42.00 -40.00
CA THR A 51 -4.36 41.00 -40.01
C THR A 51 -3.83 39.59 -39.74
N THR A 52 -2.66 39.23 -40.26
CA THR A 52 -2.02 37.93 -39.99
C THR A 52 -1.62 37.79 -38.52
N LEU A 53 -1.08 38.83 -37.90
CA LEU A 53 -0.78 38.85 -36.47
C LEU A 53 -2.05 38.72 -35.61
N GLU A 54 -3.16 39.33 -36.02
CA GLU A 54 -4.44 39.19 -35.33
C GLU A 54 -4.94 37.75 -35.38
N VAL A 55 -4.85 37.07 -36.54
CA VAL A 55 -5.18 35.65 -36.65
C VAL A 55 -4.28 34.80 -35.74
N LEU A 56 -2.97 35.09 -35.69
CA LEU A 56 -2.05 34.40 -34.77
C LEU A 56 -2.43 34.64 -33.30
N SER A 57 -2.76 35.88 -32.93
CA SER A 57 -3.17 36.24 -31.56
C SER A 57 -4.44 35.51 -31.15
N TYR A 58 -5.40 35.37 -32.06
CA TYR A 58 -6.61 34.57 -31.85
C TYR A 58 -6.28 33.08 -31.68
N ALA A 59 -5.41 32.51 -32.53
CA ALA A 59 -5.02 31.10 -32.44
C ALA A 59 -4.32 30.78 -31.10
N ILE A 60 -3.47 31.68 -30.62
CA ILE A 60 -2.82 31.54 -29.30
C ILE A 60 -3.87 31.65 -28.18
N THR A 61 -4.84 32.56 -28.30
CA THR A 61 -5.94 32.70 -27.34
C THR A 61 -6.77 31.42 -27.22
N ASP A 62 -7.18 30.83 -28.35
CA ASP A 62 -7.92 29.56 -28.39
C ASP A 62 -7.10 28.40 -27.77
N LEU A 63 -5.80 28.33 -28.07
CA LEU A 63 -4.92 27.33 -27.45
C LEU A 63 -4.82 27.54 -25.92
N GLY A 64 -4.63 28.79 -25.48
CA GLY A 64 -4.58 29.14 -24.07
C GLY A 64 -5.86 28.74 -23.33
N MET A 65 -7.03 28.91 -23.95
CA MET A 65 -8.31 28.46 -23.40
C MET A 65 -8.38 26.93 -23.27
N ARG A 66 -7.94 26.18 -24.28
CA ARG A 66 -7.94 24.70 -24.24
C ARG A 66 -6.97 24.14 -23.20
N MET A 67 -5.83 24.79 -23.02
CA MET A 67 -4.86 24.43 -21.99
C MET A 67 -5.38 24.72 -20.56
N ASN A 68 -6.39 25.59 -20.43
CA ASN A 68 -6.97 25.99 -19.15
C ASN A 68 -8.24 25.19 -18.77
N LEU A 69 -8.52 24.10 -19.49
CA LEU A 69 -9.54 23.13 -19.08
C LEU A 69 -9.14 22.44 -17.77
N ASN A 70 -10.12 21.88 -17.05
CA ASN A 70 -9.80 21.14 -15.83
C ASN A 70 -8.88 19.95 -16.16
N MET A 71 -7.98 19.62 -15.26
CA MET A 71 -7.00 18.55 -15.49
C MET A 71 -7.69 17.21 -15.74
N GLU A 72 -8.81 16.96 -15.06
CA GLU A 72 -9.63 15.76 -15.23
C GLU A 72 -10.20 15.66 -16.66
N ASP A 73 -10.59 16.80 -17.26
CA ASP A 73 -11.11 16.86 -18.62
C ASP A 73 -10.00 16.70 -19.66
N ILE A 74 -8.81 17.24 -19.40
CA ILE A 74 -7.64 17.11 -20.29
C ILE A 74 -7.12 15.67 -20.32
N LEU A 75 -7.14 14.98 -19.18
CA LEU A 75 -6.63 13.61 -19.04
C LEU A 75 -7.66 12.54 -19.42
N ALA A 76 -8.93 12.92 -19.57
CA ALA A 76 -9.99 12.02 -20.00
C ALA A 76 -9.74 11.53 -21.44
N SER A 77 -9.95 10.23 -21.66
CA SER A 77 -9.87 9.61 -22.98
C SER A 77 -11.23 9.10 -23.41
N GLU A 78 -11.55 9.20 -24.70
CA GLU A 78 -12.72 8.53 -25.29
C GLU A 78 -12.51 7.01 -25.39
N ASP A 79 -11.25 6.57 -25.38
CA ASP A 79 -10.89 5.15 -25.38
C ASP A 79 -10.89 4.59 -23.96
N SER A 80 -11.74 3.59 -23.72
CA SER A 80 -11.87 2.92 -22.43
C SER A 80 -10.59 2.23 -21.94
N GLU A 81 -9.66 1.86 -22.84
CA GLU A 81 -8.38 1.28 -22.42
C GLU A 81 -7.46 2.33 -21.77
N ASN A 82 -7.65 3.60 -22.14
CA ASN A 82 -6.89 4.74 -21.68
C ASN A 82 -7.67 5.60 -20.68
N ASP A 83 -8.62 5.01 -19.94
CA ASP A 83 -9.34 5.72 -18.88
C ASP A 83 -8.38 6.17 -17.76
N ILE A 84 -8.77 7.21 -17.01
CA ILE A 84 -7.92 7.80 -15.97
C ILE A 84 -7.50 6.78 -14.90
N HIS A 85 -8.36 5.78 -14.64
CA HIS A 85 -8.09 4.70 -13.69
C HIS A 85 -7.04 3.69 -14.16
N THR A 86 -6.73 3.62 -15.46
CA THR A 86 -5.67 2.77 -16.01
C THR A 86 -4.37 3.54 -16.20
N GLN A 87 -4.43 4.87 -16.31
CA GLN A 87 -3.26 5.74 -16.47
C GLN A 87 -2.46 5.93 -15.17
N PHE A 88 -3.12 5.88 -14.01
CA PHE A 88 -2.50 6.14 -12.71
C PHE A 88 -2.66 4.97 -11.74
N LEU A 89 -1.61 4.73 -10.96
CA LEU A 89 -1.66 3.75 -9.86
C LEU A 89 -2.57 4.25 -8.74
N LYS A 90 -3.40 3.35 -8.22
CA LYS A 90 -4.26 3.64 -7.07
C LYS A 90 -3.43 3.64 -5.80
N ALA A 91 -3.90 4.37 -4.78
CA ALA A 91 -3.30 4.36 -3.45
C ALA A 91 -3.13 2.94 -2.90
N ALA A 92 -4.10 2.06 -3.14
CA ALA A 92 -4.07 0.65 -2.73
C ALA A 92 -2.99 -0.19 -3.44
N GLU A 93 -2.42 0.29 -4.55
CA GLU A 93 -1.39 -0.41 -5.32
C GLU A 93 0.01 0.11 -4.96
N ILE A 94 0.14 1.41 -4.65
CA ILE A 94 1.45 2.04 -4.43
C ILE A 94 1.81 2.26 -2.95
N LEU A 95 0.83 2.43 -2.07
CA LEU A 95 1.09 2.72 -0.66
C LEU A 95 1.44 1.48 0.18
N PRO A 96 0.85 0.28 -0.05
CA PRO A 96 1.22 -0.88 0.74
C PRO A 96 2.69 -1.26 0.54
N SER A 97 3.42 -1.41 1.65
CA SER A 97 4.79 -1.90 1.64
C SER A 97 4.83 -3.42 1.79
N ARG A 98 5.96 -4.04 1.40
CA ARG A 98 6.23 -5.44 1.75
C ARG A 98 6.35 -5.62 3.27
N PRO A 99 6.00 -6.79 3.82
CA PRO A 99 6.14 -7.07 5.23
C PRO A 99 7.62 -7.16 5.61
N LEU A 100 8.00 -6.50 6.70
CA LEU A 100 9.39 -6.46 7.17
C LEU A 100 9.55 -6.88 8.63
N ASN A 101 8.48 -6.80 9.43
CA ASN A 101 8.50 -7.18 10.84
C ASN A 101 7.44 -8.25 11.13
N GLU A 102 7.50 -8.80 12.34
CA GLU A 102 6.58 -9.83 12.83
C GLU A 102 5.10 -9.41 12.72
N LEU A 103 4.77 -8.13 12.95
CA LEU A 103 3.41 -7.63 12.86
C LEU A 103 2.90 -7.57 11.41
N ASP A 104 3.78 -7.26 10.45
CA ASP A 104 3.41 -7.21 9.05
C ASP A 104 3.21 -8.62 8.50
N TYR A 105 4.08 -9.59 8.86
CA TYR A 105 3.86 -11.00 8.55
C TYR A 105 2.58 -11.53 9.19
N ARG A 106 2.29 -11.13 10.44
CA ARG A 106 1.02 -11.47 11.11
C ARG A 106 -0.19 -10.99 10.30
N LYS A 107 -0.19 -9.73 9.84
CA LYS A 107 -1.25 -9.20 8.96
C LYS A 107 -1.33 -9.97 7.64
N LEU A 108 -0.19 -10.27 7.03
CA LEU A 108 -0.11 -11.01 5.77
C LEU A 108 -0.80 -12.38 5.86
N PHE A 109 -0.57 -13.12 6.96
CA PHE A 109 -1.13 -14.45 7.15
C PHE A 109 -2.60 -14.42 7.58
N ILE A 110 -2.99 -13.50 8.46
CA ILE A 110 -4.39 -13.35 8.91
C ILE A 110 -5.32 -12.89 7.77
N ASP A 111 -4.75 -12.29 6.72
CA ASP A 111 -5.45 -11.92 5.49
C ASP A 111 -5.62 -13.09 4.49
N ILE A 112 -5.11 -14.29 4.80
CA ILE A 112 -5.38 -15.47 3.97
C ILE A 112 -6.86 -15.80 4.03
N SER A 113 -7.53 -15.78 2.87
CA SER A 113 -8.93 -16.14 2.70
C SER A 113 -9.07 -17.40 1.85
N MET A 114 -9.95 -18.31 2.25
CA MET A 114 -10.23 -19.53 1.48
C MET A 114 -11.63 -19.51 0.88
N PRO A 115 -11.81 -19.97 -0.38
CA PRO A 115 -13.14 -20.18 -0.93
C PRO A 115 -13.82 -21.36 -0.23
N GLY A 116 -15.07 -21.18 0.21
CA GLY A 116 -15.84 -22.20 0.93
C GLY A 116 -16.46 -21.67 2.23
N ASN A 117 -16.73 -22.57 3.18
CA ASN A 117 -17.35 -22.23 4.47
C ASN A 117 -16.43 -21.39 5.37
N HIS A 118 -15.12 -21.50 5.22
CA HIS A 118 -14.14 -20.83 6.09
C HIS A 118 -13.53 -19.62 5.38
N SER A 119 -14.26 -18.50 5.36
CA SER A 119 -13.76 -17.25 4.74
C SER A 119 -12.45 -16.75 5.38
N ARG A 120 -12.17 -17.12 6.64
CA ARG A 120 -11.00 -16.71 7.41
C ARG A 120 -10.46 -17.88 8.25
N PRO A 121 -9.58 -18.73 7.68
CA PRO A 121 -9.07 -19.91 8.37
C PRO A 121 -8.11 -19.62 9.53
N ILE A 122 -7.51 -18.43 9.58
CA ILE A 122 -6.54 -18.03 10.61
C ILE A 122 -7.17 -16.92 11.46
N ARG A 123 -7.42 -17.21 12.75
CA ARG A 123 -7.89 -16.20 13.71
C ARG A 123 -6.75 -15.27 14.11
N ASN A 124 -5.59 -15.87 14.37
CA ASN A 124 -4.39 -15.17 14.78
C ASN A 124 -3.12 -15.96 14.49
N CYS A 125 -1.97 -15.29 14.50
CA CYS A 125 -0.67 -15.95 14.42
C CYS A 125 0.45 -15.09 15.01
N TRP A 126 1.55 -15.76 15.35
CA TRP A 126 2.74 -15.14 15.94
C TRP A 126 3.99 -15.73 15.32
N LEU A 127 4.81 -14.87 14.73
CA LEU A 127 6.13 -15.22 14.21
C LEU A 127 7.14 -15.06 15.35
N VAL A 128 7.89 -16.12 15.67
CA VAL A 128 8.80 -16.15 16.81
C VAL A 128 10.20 -16.53 16.34
N PRO A 129 11.25 -15.74 16.64
CA PRO A 129 12.61 -16.08 16.27
C PRO A 129 13.04 -17.41 16.88
N LYS A 130 13.60 -18.29 16.05
CA LYS A 130 14.16 -19.58 16.42
C LYS A 130 15.68 -19.53 16.31
N THR A 131 16.34 -19.92 17.39
CA THR A 131 17.81 -20.04 17.41
C THR A 131 18.18 -21.51 17.39
N GLU A 132 18.80 -21.95 16.29
CA GLU A 132 19.32 -23.32 16.14
C GLU A 132 20.85 -23.31 16.19
N LYS A 133 21.45 -24.33 16.81
CA LYS A 133 22.91 -24.48 16.86
C LYS A 133 23.39 -25.29 15.65
N LEU A 134 24.34 -24.72 14.91
CA LEU A 134 25.01 -25.40 13.82
C LEU A 134 26.45 -25.72 14.24
N TYR A 135 26.87 -26.94 13.96
CA TYR A 135 28.21 -27.44 14.23
C TYR A 135 29.00 -27.54 12.93
N VAL A 136 30.28 -27.16 12.99
CA VAL A 136 31.22 -27.22 11.86
C VAL A 136 32.39 -28.11 12.23
N ASP A 137 32.70 -29.08 11.38
CA ASP A 137 34.00 -29.75 11.42
C ASP A 137 35.05 -28.85 10.74
N CYS A 138 35.94 -28.24 11.53
CA CYS A 138 36.94 -27.30 11.01
C CYS A 138 38.00 -27.95 10.09
N LYS A 139 38.08 -29.29 10.04
CA LYS A 139 39.01 -29.99 9.12
C LYS A 139 38.40 -30.19 7.74
N THR A 140 37.12 -30.56 7.68
CA THR A 140 36.44 -30.93 6.43
C THR A 140 35.51 -29.85 5.89
N GLY A 141 35.14 -28.87 6.72
CA GLY A 141 34.15 -27.84 6.40
C GLY A 141 32.70 -28.35 6.41
N LYS A 142 32.45 -29.58 6.88
CA LYS A 142 31.12 -30.16 6.93
C LYS A 142 30.28 -29.49 8.04
N LEU A 143 29.05 -29.12 7.68
CA LEU A 143 28.06 -28.50 8.56
C LEU A 143 26.94 -29.49 8.89
N ASP A 144 26.52 -29.52 10.15
CA ASP A 144 25.39 -30.34 10.61
C ASP A 144 24.76 -29.71 11.86
N PHE A 145 23.50 -30.03 12.13
CA PHE A 145 22.80 -29.64 13.36
C PHE A 145 23.19 -30.52 14.56
N LYS A 146 23.97 -31.57 14.30
CA LYS A 146 24.55 -32.45 15.32
C LYS A 146 26.08 -32.26 15.35
N PRO A 147 26.75 -32.57 16.47
CA PRO A 147 28.21 -32.51 16.54
C PRO A 147 28.84 -33.44 15.49
N VAL A 148 29.77 -32.92 14.69
CA VAL A 148 30.46 -33.67 13.62
C VAL A 148 31.96 -33.44 13.69
N GLY A 149 32.72 -34.53 13.48
CA GLY A 149 34.18 -34.53 13.40
C GLY A 149 34.89 -34.53 14.76
N ASP A 150 36.22 -34.56 14.72
CA ASP A 150 37.06 -34.54 15.93
C ASP A 150 37.30 -33.13 16.46
N LYS A 151 37.28 -32.11 15.58
CA LYS A 151 37.52 -30.70 15.92
C LYS A 151 36.31 -29.88 15.52
N THR A 152 35.34 -29.84 16.41
CA THR A 152 34.05 -29.20 16.18
C THR A 152 34.01 -27.82 16.82
N GLU A 153 33.58 -26.83 16.04
CA GLU A 153 33.14 -25.52 16.54
C GLU A 153 31.63 -25.37 16.30
N SER A 154 30.98 -24.44 17.02
CA SER A 154 29.54 -24.25 16.92
C SER A 154 29.16 -22.78 16.95
N PHE A 155 28.09 -22.43 16.25
CA PHE A 155 27.48 -21.10 16.31
C PHE A 155 25.96 -21.19 16.18
N ASN A 156 25.29 -20.10 16.59
CA ASN A 156 23.84 -19.99 16.52
C ASN A 156 23.43 -19.40 15.16
N VAL A 157 22.57 -20.11 14.43
CA VAL A 157 21.93 -19.62 13.21
C VAL A 157 20.90 -18.57 13.59
N LYS A 158 20.90 -17.45 12.86
CA LYS A 158 19.94 -16.35 12.97
C LYS A 158 19.07 -16.30 11.72
N GLY A 159 17.89 -15.69 11.83
CA GLY A 159 16.95 -15.54 10.73
C GLY A 159 16.00 -16.73 10.54
N LEU A 160 16.01 -17.73 11.42
CA LEU A 160 14.99 -18.77 11.43
C LEU A 160 13.83 -18.34 12.33
N TYR A 161 12.61 -18.66 11.93
CA TYR A 161 11.40 -18.36 12.71
C TYR A 161 10.48 -19.58 12.79
N ASP A 162 9.81 -19.74 13.94
CA ASP A 162 8.65 -20.61 14.07
C ASP A 162 7.38 -19.75 13.97
N LEU A 163 6.37 -20.23 13.24
CA LEU A 163 5.07 -19.58 13.17
C LEU A 163 4.05 -20.35 14.00
N TYR A 164 3.51 -19.70 15.02
CA TYR A 164 2.39 -20.22 15.80
C TYR A 164 1.08 -19.73 15.20
N VAL A 165 0.17 -20.64 14.89
CA VAL A 165 -1.10 -20.36 14.22
C VAL A 165 -2.27 -20.76 15.12
N ASP A 166 -3.17 -19.80 15.34
CA ASP A 166 -4.48 -20.00 15.93
C ASP A 166 -5.51 -20.09 14.79
N TYR A 167 -5.93 -21.32 14.49
CA TYR A 167 -6.88 -21.60 13.43
C TYR A 167 -8.32 -21.32 13.87
N ALA A 168 -9.20 -21.10 12.90
CA ALA A 168 -10.63 -21.07 13.15
C ALA A 168 -11.13 -22.37 13.82
N GLU A 169 -12.10 -22.26 14.72
CA GLU A 169 -12.59 -23.40 15.53
C GLU A 169 -13.26 -24.48 14.67
N ASP A 170 -13.78 -24.09 13.51
CA ASP A 170 -14.56 -24.91 12.60
C ASP A 170 -13.74 -25.51 11.44
N ILE A 171 -12.44 -25.21 11.34
CA ILE A 171 -11.62 -25.53 10.17
C ILE A 171 -11.46 -27.02 9.86
N ASP A 172 -11.73 -27.92 10.81
CA ASP A 172 -11.69 -29.37 10.59
C ASP A 172 -13.03 -30.03 10.98
N ALA A 173 -14.11 -29.27 11.11
CA ALA A 173 -15.40 -29.78 11.58
C ALA A 173 -16.02 -30.85 10.65
N GLU A 174 -15.68 -30.82 9.35
CA GLU A 174 -16.20 -31.76 8.34
C GLU A 174 -15.35 -33.04 8.17
N GLY A 175 -14.33 -33.26 9.01
CA GLY A 175 -13.71 -34.58 9.18
C GLY A 175 -12.71 -35.02 8.12
N SER A 176 -12.33 -34.15 7.16
CA SER A 176 -11.26 -34.47 6.19
C SER A 176 -9.85 -34.32 6.79
N GLY A 177 -9.67 -33.49 7.83
CA GLY A 177 -8.38 -33.23 8.50
C GLY A 177 -7.31 -32.57 7.62
N CYS A 178 -7.64 -32.23 6.37
CA CYS A 178 -6.70 -31.71 5.38
C CYS A 178 -6.69 -30.18 5.32
N GLU A 179 -7.66 -29.49 5.92
CA GLU A 179 -7.82 -28.05 5.74
C GLU A 179 -6.68 -27.25 6.38
N LYS A 180 -6.26 -27.60 7.59
CA LYS A 180 -5.07 -27.01 8.22
C LYS A 180 -3.82 -27.18 7.36
N SER A 181 -3.66 -28.34 6.73
CA SER A 181 -2.54 -28.60 5.82
C SER A 181 -2.61 -27.69 4.58
N ASN A 182 -3.80 -27.48 4.01
CA ASN A 182 -4.00 -26.55 2.89
C ASN A 182 -3.74 -25.09 3.28
N VAL A 183 -4.08 -24.70 4.51
CA VAL A 183 -3.74 -23.39 5.06
C VAL A 183 -2.23 -23.24 5.22
N ASN A 184 -1.54 -24.28 5.72
CA ASN A 184 -0.08 -24.27 5.84
C ASN A 184 0.62 -24.11 4.50
N ILE A 185 0.11 -24.74 3.44
CA ILE A 185 0.63 -24.55 2.08
C ILE A 185 0.50 -23.08 1.66
N GLN A 186 -0.66 -22.45 1.87
CA GLN A 186 -0.85 -21.04 1.55
C GLN A 186 0.00 -20.10 2.41
N ILE A 187 0.19 -20.41 3.69
CA ILE A 187 1.12 -19.68 4.55
C ILE A 187 2.52 -19.71 3.93
N LEU A 188 2.99 -20.89 3.52
CA LEU A 188 4.30 -21.05 2.90
C LEU A 188 4.39 -20.30 1.57
N ASP A 189 3.39 -20.40 0.69
CA ASP A 189 3.36 -19.69 -0.59
C ASP A 189 3.41 -18.17 -0.39
N ARG A 190 2.60 -17.65 0.55
CA ARG A 190 2.51 -16.21 0.85
C ARG A 190 3.78 -15.72 1.55
N TYR A 191 4.40 -16.53 2.41
CA TYR A 191 5.69 -16.24 3.02
C TYR A 191 6.79 -16.19 1.95
N HIS A 192 6.90 -17.19 1.08
CA HIS A 192 7.93 -17.25 0.03
C HIS A 192 7.81 -16.09 -0.97
N ALA A 193 6.60 -15.66 -1.31
CA ALA A 193 6.37 -14.47 -2.14
C ALA A 193 6.83 -13.15 -1.46
N ASN A 194 6.97 -13.15 -0.13
CA ASN A 194 7.31 -11.98 0.68
C ASN A 194 8.53 -12.22 1.59
N ARG A 195 9.39 -13.19 1.24
CA ARG A 195 10.48 -13.64 2.10
C ARG A 195 11.59 -12.60 2.14
N SER A 196 11.97 -12.17 3.34
CA SER A 196 13.10 -11.27 3.57
C SER A 196 14.46 -11.97 3.38
N LEU A 197 15.51 -11.17 3.19
CA LEU A 197 16.86 -11.69 2.96
C LEU A 197 17.38 -12.44 4.19
N CYS A 198 17.95 -13.62 3.96
CA CYS A 198 18.55 -14.47 4.99
C CYS A 198 17.59 -14.90 6.12
N GLU A 199 16.28 -14.82 5.89
CA GLU A 199 15.27 -15.31 6.83
C GLU A 199 14.58 -16.56 6.29
N ASP A 200 14.12 -17.45 7.14
CA ASP A 200 13.34 -18.62 6.75
C ASP A 200 12.35 -19.07 7.82
N LEU A 201 11.32 -19.77 7.37
CA LEU A 201 10.33 -20.36 8.27
C LEU A 201 10.73 -21.81 8.57
N ALA A 202 11.10 -22.08 9.82
CA ALA A 202 11.55 -23.39 10.27
C ALA A 202 10.37 -24.34 10.47
N GLU A 203 9.31 -23.90 11.14
CA GLU A 203 8.16 -24.73 11.45
C GLU A 203 6.87 -23.91 11.58
N ILE A 204 5.74 -24.52 11.18
CA ILE A 204 4.40 -23.99 11.45
C ILE A 204 3.75 -24.87 12.51
N ARG A 205 3.37 -24.27 13.63
CA ARG A 205 2.84 -24.94 14.82
C ARG A 205 1.44 -24.45 15.14
N GLN A 206 0.55 -25.35 15.52
CA GLN A 206 -0.75 -24.97 16.06
C GLN A 206 -0.60 -24.49 17.52
N VAL A 207 -1.28 -23.42 17.89
CA VAL A 207 -1.38 -22.99 19.29
C VAL A 207 -2.23 -23.97 20.09
N GLU A 208 -1.73 -24.39 21.25
CA GLU A 208 -2.46 -25.28 22.15
C GLU A 208 -3.62 -24.56 22.83
N THR A 209 -4.77 -25.24 22.93
CA THR A 209 -5.96 -24.69 23.58
C THR A 209 -5.89 -24.90 25.10
N GLN A 210 -5.91 -23.81 25.86
CA GLN A 210 -6.05 -23.87 27.31
C GLN A 210 -7.53 -23.70 27.71
N LYS A 211 -8.08 -24.68 28.43
CA LYS A 211 -9.45 -24.60 28.94
C LYS A 211 -9.51 -23.66 30.14
N VAL A 212 -10.30 -22.61 30.04
CA VAL A 212 -10.55 -21.62 31.10
C VAL A 212 -12.04 -21.61 31.41
N ALA A 213 -12.40 -21.49 32.69
CA ALA A 213 -13.78 -21.33 33.14
C ALA A 213 -13.90 -20.08 34.01
N VAL A 214 -14.94 -19.27 33.77
CA VAL A 214 -15.23 -18.07 34.54
C VAL A 214 -16.57 -18.26 35.24
N CYS A 215 -16.56 -18.22 36.57
CA CYS A 215 -17.76 -18.28 37.39
C CYS A 215 -18.04 -16.91 37.97
N ALA A 216 -19.21 -16.34 37.68
CA ALA A 216 -19.62 -15.03 38.19
C ALA A 216 -21.07 -15.06 38.66
N ARG A 217 -21.39 -14.23 39.67
CA ARG A 217 -22.77 -13.91 40.06
C ARG A 217 -23.02 -12.46 39.69
N ILE A 218 -23.99 -12.23 38.82
CA ILE A 218 -24.29 -10.90 38.27
C ILE A 218 -25.68 -10.48 38.73
N GLY A 219 -25.76 -9.38 39.47
CA GLY A 219 -27.04 -8.78 39.87
C GLY A 219 -27.63 -7.96 38.73
N LEU A 220 -28.92 -8.13 38.46
CA LEU A 220 -29.65 -7.42 37.40
C LEU A 220 -30.69 -6.47 38.01
N VAL A 221 -31.03 -5.42 37.27
CA VAL A 221 -32.15 -4.54 37.60
C VAL A 221 -33.45 -5.14 37.05
N ASN A 222 -34.60 -4.88 37.70
CA ASN A 222 -35.89 -5.54 37.44
C ASN A 222 -36.43 -5.48 35.99
N LYS A 223 -35.89 -4.61 35.12
CA LYS A 223 -36.32 -4.45 33.72
C LYS A 223 -35.24 -4.82 32.71
N ALA A 224 -34.14 -5.41 33.16
CA ALA A 224 -33.08 -5.87 32.27
C ALA A 224 -33.53 -7.12 31.51
N ASP A 225 -33.14 -7.22 30.24
CA ASP A 225 -33.27 -8.43 29.44
C ASP A 225 -32.13 -9.39 29.81
N GLU A 226 -32.47 -10.52 30.43
CA GLU A 226 -31.52 -11.49 30.95
C GLU A 226 -30.68 -12.14 29.84
N GLU A 227 -31.31 -12.49 28.72
CA GLU A 227 -30.66 -13.14 27.57
C GLU A 227 -29.67 -12.18 26.90
N LEU A 228 -30.08 -10.93 26.70
CA LEU A 228 -29.21 -9.90 26.12
C LEU A 228 -28.00 -9.62 27.01
N VAL A 229 -28.20 -9.55 28.33
CA VAL A 229 -27.11 -9.34 29.27
C VAL A 229 -26.16 -10.56 29.27
N HIS A 230 -26.69 -11.77 29.29
CA HIS A 230 -25.89 -13.00 29.23
C HIS A 230 -25.03 -13.04 27.95
N ALA A 231 -25.63 -12.79 26.78
CA ALA A 231 -24.92 -12.75 25.51
C ALA A 231 -23.82 -11.68 25.48
N LYS A 232 -24.10 -10.48 26.03
CA LYS A 232 -23.09 -9.41 26.14
C LYS A 232 -21.93 -9.82 27.04
N VAL A 233 -22.21 -10.41 28.20
CA VAL A 233 -21.16 -10.89 29.11
C VAL A 233 -20.28 -11.93 28.42
N LEU A 234 -20.88 -12.94 27.79
CA LEU A 234 -20.12 -13.96 27.04
C LEU A 234 -19.26 -13.33 25.95
N LYS A 235 -19.83 -12.43 25.14
CA LYS A 235 -19.08 -11.73 24.08
C LYS A 235 -17.92 -10.91 24.65
N THR A 236 -18.14 -10.17 25.74
CA THR A 236 -17.09 -9.36 26.38
C THR A 236 -15.98 -10.24 26.98
N VAL A 237 -16.33 -11.33 27.66
CA VAL A 237 -15.36 -12.27 28.23
C VAL A 237 -14.56 -12.95 27.12
N ASN A 238 -15.22 -13.42 26.05
CA ASN A 238 -14.55 -14.02 24.91
C ASN A 238 -13.60 -13.03 24.23
N ASN A 239 -14.04 -11.79 23.95
CA ASN A 239 -13.19 -10.78 23.34
C ASN A 239 -12.01 -10.34 24.24
N TYR A 240 -12.15 -10.45 25.57
CA TYR A 240 -11.07 -10.15 26.50
C TYR A 240 -10.02 -11.27 26.53
N LEU A 241 -10.45 -12.53 26.53
CA LEU A 241 -9.56 -13.70 26.60
C LEU A 241 -8.95 -14.08 25.24
N SER A 242 -9.73 -13.94 24.17
CA SER A 242 -9.36 -14.25 22.79
C SER A 242 -9.82 -13.10 21.88
N PRO A 243 -9.04 -12.01 21.82
CA PRO A 243 -9.42 -10.85 21.03
C PRO A 243 -9.43 -11.19 19.53
N GLU A 244 -10.57 -10.94 18.89
CA GLU A 244 -10.69 -11.05 17.44
C GLU A 244 -9.92 -9.92 16.75
N VAL A 245 -9.27 -10.25 15.62
CA VAL A 245 -8.66 -9.24 14.77
C VAL A 245 -9.75 -8.53 13.97
N HIS A 246 -9.85 -7.21 14.17
CA HIS A 246 -10.87 -6.41 13.52
C HIS A 246 -10.43 -5.98 12.12
N PHE A 247 -11.29 -6.23 11.12
CA PHE A 247 -11.10 -5.79 9.74
C PHE A 247 -12.07 -4.65 9.47
N ILE A 248 -11.52 -3.49 9.09
CA ILE A 248 -12.31 -2.30 8.76
C ILE A 248 -12.53 -2.31 7.24
N ARG A 249 -13.73 -1.90 6.82
CA ARG A 249 -14.12 -1.77 5.41
C ARG A 249 -13.87 -0.36 4.90
#